data_AF-A0A7W9HL77-F1
#
_entry.id   AF-A0A7W9HL77-F1
#
_cell.length_a   1.000
_cell.length_b   1.000
_cell.length_c   1.000
_cell.angle_alpha   90.00
_cell.angle_beta   90.00
_cell.angle_gamma   90.00
#
_symmetry.space_group_name_H-M   'P 1'
#
loop_
_entity.id
_entity.type
_entity.pdbx_description
1 polymer ?
#
loop_
_entity_poly.entity_id
_entity_poly.type
_entity_poly.pdbx_seq_one_letter_code
_entity_poly.pdbx_strand_id
1 'polypeptide(L)'
;MHNDNPRGAGETQGTPFTVRWHGYDRNEVDAELARLRRELDVLRVDRDAALATADDLIRELEDARSELGEYRVLHAGYSKDNAVSGCIRYLMHVARQKADAFETDARERSEQMLKRAEDVARQQAVLLDEAEQETQRRLAEAEQRARGIVEQATAEARALLAGHLDVPDRWTAETEPDLPLPRITSGPLPVVQPVVQPDAGRQRPTSA
;
A
#
# COMPACT_ATOMS: atom_id res chain seq x y z
N MET A 1 39.43 43.07 -27.61
CA MET A 1 38.86 41.74 -27.92
C MET A 1 40.02 40.80 -28.18
N HIS A 2 40.45 40.09 -27.15
CA HIS A 2 41.56 39.12 -27.20
C HIS A 2 40.92 37.74 -27.06
N ASN A 3 40.88 36.99 -28.16
CA ASN A 3 40.49 35.58 -28.15
C ASN A 3 41.77 34.76 -28.10
N ASP A 4 42.19 34.38 -26.89
CA ASP A 4 43.16 33.31 -26.71
C ASP A 4 42.42 31.98 -26.82
N ASN A 5 42.63 31.31 -27.95
CA ASN A 5 42.15 29.97 -28.20
C ASN A 5 43.35 29.01 -28.18
N PRO A 6 43.63 28.28 -27.08
CA PRO A 6 44.60 27.20 -27.10
C PRO A 6 43.87 25.88 -27.40
N ARG A 7 43.41 25.70 -28.64
CA ARG A 7 42.91 24.39 -29.10
C ARG A 7 44.05 23.58 -29.69
N GLY A 8 44.57 22.67 -28.86
CA GLY A 8 44.75 21.27 -29.23
C GLY A 8 45.75 20.96 -30.35
N ALA A 9 47.03 21.25 -30.14
CA ALA A 9 48.09 20.45 -30.73
C ALA A 9 48.39 19.28 -29.78
N GLY A 10 47.49 18.30 -29.76
CA GLY A 10 47.76 17.00 -29.15
C GLY A 10 48.70 16.21 -30.06
N GLU A 11 49.96 16.61 -30.10
CA GLU A 11 51.02 15.76 -30.65
C GLU A 11 51.16 14.55 -29.72
N THR A 12 50.44 13.47 -30.01
CA THR A 12 50.75 12.15 -29.44
C THR A 12 52.02 11.63 -30.10
N GLN A 13 53.15 12.27 -29.77
CA GLN A 13 54.47 11.68 -29.97
C GLN A 13 54.62 10.54 -28.96
N GLY A 14 54.09 9.38 -29.31
CA GLY A 14 54.31 8.14 -28.55
C GLY A 14 55.79 7.82 -28.55
N THR A 15 56.39 7.72 -27.37
CA THR A 15 57.77 7.23 -27.23
C THR A 15 57.83 5.81 -27.81
N PRO A 16 58.82 5.49 -28.67
CA PRO A 16 58.91 4.18 -29.28
C PRO A 16 59.11 3.10 -28.21
N PHE A 17 58.35 2.00 -28.29
CA PHE A 17 58.47 0.86 -27.39
C PHE A 17 59.83 0.18 -27.53
N THR A 18 60.41 -0.22 -26.41
CA THR A 18 61.65 -0.99 -26.36
C THR A 18 61.41 -2.40 -26.91
N VAL A 19 62.24 -2.83 -27.87
CA VAL A 19 62.16 -4.18 -28.45
C VAL A 19 63.17 -5.10 -27.76
N ARG A 20 62.69 -6.21 -27.20
CA ARG A 20 63.51 -7.33 -26.71
C ARG A 20 63.45 -8.49 -27.71
N TRP A 21 64.30 -9.50 -27.58
CA TRP A 21 64.39 -10.62 -28.54
C TRP A 21 62.99 -11.17 -28.89
N HIS A 22 62.60 -11.02 -30.16
CA HIS A 22 61.30 -11.35 -30.75
C HIS A 22 60.04 -10.52 -30.36
N GLY A 23 60.14 -9.33 -29.75
CA GLY A 23 58.95 -8.47 -29.60
C GLY A 23 59.10 -7.24 -28.71
N TYR A 24 58.04 -6.44 -28.61
CA TYR A 24 57.96 -5.29 -27.69
C TYR A 24 58.00 -5.75 -26.23
N ASP A 25 58.55 -4.92 -25.35
CA ASP A 25 58.45 -5.17 -23.91
C ASP A 25 57.00 -5.12 -23.46
N ARG A 26 56.51 -6.27 -22.97
CA ARG A 26 55.15 -6.44 -22.51
C ARG A 26 54.79 -5.47 -21.39
N ASN A 27 55.74 -5.13 -20.51
CA ASN A 27 55.49 -4.22 -19.41
C ASN A 27 55.23 -2.78 -19.88
N GLU A 28 55.97 -2.33 -20.90
CA GLU A 28 55.77 -1.00 -21.49
C GLU A 28 54.45 -0.93 -22.25
N VAL A 29 54.11 -1.98 -23.00
CA VAL A 29 52.83 -2.07 -23.72
C VAL A 29 51.65 -2.11 -22.74
N ASP A 30 51.73 -2.91 -21.67
CA ASP A 30 50.67 -2.99 -20.66
C ASP A 30 50.48 -1.65 -19.91
N ALA A 31 51.57 -0.93 -19.65
CA ALA A 31 51.53 0.40 -19.04
C ALA A 31 50.86 1.44 -19.95
N GLU A 32 51.20 1.45 -21.25
CA GLU A 32 50.61 2.37 -22.21
C GLU A 32 49.15 2.02 -22.50
N LEU A 33 48.79 0.73 -22.57
CA LEU A 33 47.39 0.29 -22.65
C LEU A 33 46.60 0.73 -21.40
N ALA A 34 47.18 0.64 -20.20
CA ALA A 34 46.54 1.10 -18.97
C ALA A 34 46.38 2.63 -18.93
N ARG A 35 47.33 3.37 -19.53
CA ARG A 35 47.19 4.82 -19.72
C ARG A 35 46.07 5.16 -20.70
N LEU A 36 46.08 4.57 -21.90
CA LEU A 36 45.05 4.81 -22.92
C LEU A 36 43.65 4.41 -22.43
N ARG A 37 43.53 3.34 -21.65
CA ARG A 37 42.25 2.97 -21.02
C ARG A 37 41.74 4.06 -20.08
N ARG A 38 42.61 4.61 -19.23
CA ARG A 38 42.24 5.73 -18.33
C ARG A 38 41.84 6.96 -19.12
N GLU A 39 42.57 7.30 -20.18
CA GLU A 39 42.23 8.44 -21.06
C GLU A 39 40.87 8.21 -21.76
N LEU A 40 40.60 6.99 -22.24
CA LEU A 40 39.30 6.64 -22.82
C LEU A 40 38.15 6.71 -21.80
N ASP A 41 38.38 6.31 -20.56
CA ASP A 41 37.36 6.37 -19.51
C ASP A 41 37.02 7.83 -19.16
N VAL A 42 38.03 8.71 -19.08
CA VAL A 42 37.80 10.16 -18.92
C VAL A 42 37.01 10.73 -20.09
N LEU A 43 37.41 10.42 -21.34
CA LEU A 43 36.69 10.90 -22.52
C LEU A 43 35.25 10.38 -22.61
N ARG A 44 34.97 9.19 -22.09
CA ARG A 44 33.61 8.65 -22.01
C ARG A 44 32.77 9.41 -21.01
N VAL A 45 33.31 9.69 -19.82
CA VAL A 45 32.62 10.51 -18.81
C VAL A 45 32.33 11.90 -19.35
N ASP A 46 33.30 12.54 -20.01
CA ASP A 46 33.13 13.86 -20.60
C ASP A 46 32.08 13.86 -21.72
N ARG A 47 32.09 12.83 -22.58
CA ARG A 47 31.07 12.64 -23.61
C ARG A 47 29.69 12.48 -23.00
N ASP A 48 29.55 11.65 -21.98
CA ASP A 48 28.25 11.35 -21.36
C ASP A 48 27.70 12.60 -20.64
N ALA A 49 28.57 13.39 -20.00
CA ALA A 49 28.20 14.69 -19.43
C ALA A 49 27.78 15.70 -20.52
N ALA A 50 28.48 15.74 -21.65
CA ALA A 50 28.11 16.59 -22.78
C ALA A 50 26.78 16.18 -23.41
N LEU A 51 26.49 14.88 -23.51
CA LEU A 51 25.20 14.36 -23.97
C LEU A 51 24.07 14.75 -23.03
N ALA A 52 24.26 14.60 -21.71
CA ALA A 52 23.26 15.03 -20.73
C ALA A 52 22.95 16.54 -20.86
N THR A 53 23.99 17.36 -21.02
CA THR A 53 23.83 18.81 -21.23
C THR A 53 23.09 19.10 -22.54
N ALA A 54 23.37 18.36 -23.60
CA ALA A 54 22.68 18.51 -24.88
C ALA A 54 21.18 18.15 -24.76
N ASP A 55 20.85 17.08 -24.05
CA ASP A 55 19.47 16.67 -23.80
C ASP A 55 18.70 17.73 -23.00
N ASP A 56 19.32 18.34 -21.99
CA ASP A 56 18.70 19.42 -21.21
C ASP A 56 18.46 20.67 -22.08
N LEU A 57 19.43 21.07 -22.91
CA LEU A 57 19.26 22.18 -23.84
C LEU A 57 18.18 21.91 -24.90
N ILE A 58 18.01 20.66 -25.34
CA ILE A 58 16.93 20.27 -26.24
C ILE A 58 15.58 20.48 -25.57
N ARG A 59 15.42 20.05 -24.31
CA ARG A 59 14.19 20.27 -23.54
C ARG A 59 13.89 21.76 -23.38
N GLU A 60 14.87 22.57 -22.98
CA GLU A 60 14.71 24.02 -22.86
C GLU A 60 14.31 24.68 -24.18
N LEU A 61 14.87 24.22 -25.30
CA LEU A 61 14.53 24.72 -26.63
C LEU A 61 13.13 24.31 -27.07
N GLU A 62 12.69 23.09 -26.74
CA GLU A 62 11.32 22.64 -26.98
C GLU A 62 10.31 23.45 -26.16
N ASP A 63 10.59 23.70 -24.89
CA ASP A 63 9.79 24.55 -24.01
C ASP A 63 9.68 25.98 -24.59
N ALA A 64 10.82 26.61 -24.92
CA ALA A 64 10.83 27.94 -25.51
C ALA A 64 10.11 28.00 -26.87
N ARG A 65 10.17 26.93 -27.68
CA ARG A 65 9.43 26.82 -28.94
C ARG A 65 7.94 26.66 -28.71
N SER A 66 7.53 25.92 -27.69
CA SER A 66 6.13 25.79 -27.29
C SER A 66 5.59 27.15 -26.85
N GLU A 67 6.30 27.85 -25.96
CA GLU A 67 5.95 29.21 -25.51
C GLU A 67 5.82 30.17 -26.70
N LEU A 68 6.80 30.21 -27.62
CA LEU A 68 6.71 31.03 -28.83
C LEU A 68 5.54 30.63 -29.73
N GLY A 69 5.22 29.34 -29.82
CA GLY A 69 4.05 28.82 -30.53
C GLY A 69 2.76 29.36 -29.93
N GLU A 70 2.62 29.30 -28.61
CA GLU A 70 1.51 29.84 -27.85
C GLU A 70 1.38 31.36 -28.06
N TYR A 71 2.46 32.12 -27.88
CA TYR A 71 2.48 33.56 -28.16
C TYR A 71 2.08 33.88 -29.61
N ARG A 72 2.55 33.11 -30.59
CA ARG A 72 2.19 33.34 -32.00
C ARG A 72 0.73 33.05 -32.27
N VAL A 73 0.16 31.98 -31.72
CA VAL A 73 -1.28 31.69 -31.85
C VAL A 73 -2.11 32.76 -31.12
N LEU A 74 -1.61 33.24 -29.98
CA LEU A 74 -2.22 34.28 -29.18
C LEU A 74 -2.28 35.63 -29.89
N HIS A 75 -1.20 35.99 -30.60
CA HIS A 75 -1.07 37.24 -31.35
C HIS A 75 -1.40 37.10 -32.85
N ALA A 76 -1.77 35.91 -33.32
CA ALA A 76 -2.28 35.68 -34.67
C ALA A 76 -3.61 36.44 -34.85
N GLY A 77 -3.50 37.63 -35.43
CA GLY A 77 -4.60 38.54 -35.68
C GLY A 77 -4.52 39.87 -34.94
N TYR A 78 -3.47 40.17 -34.17
CA TYR A 78 -3.33 41.43 -33.40
C TYR A 78 -3.25 42.66 -34.34
N SER A 79 -4.40 43.11 -34.84
CA SER A 79 -4.62 44.46 -35.35
C SER A 79 -5.14 45.30 -34.18
N LYS A 80 -4.83 46.60 -34.16
CA LYS A 80 -5.33 47.54 -33.13
C LYS A 80 -6.86 47.46 -32.94
N ASP A 81 -7.59 47.01 -33.98
CA ASP A 81 -9.05 46.89 -33.99
C ASP A 81 -9.60 45.56 -33.41
N ASN A 82 -8.76 44.59 -33.03
CA ASN A 82 -9.21 43.30 -32.47
C ASN A 82 -8.63 42.91 -31.10
N ALA A 83 -7.91 43.82 -30.43
CA ALA A 83 -7.19 43.53 -29.18
C ALA A 83 -8.08 42.88 -28.08
N VAL A 84 -9.37 43.24 -28.03
CA VAL A 84 -10.35 42.66 -27.11
C VAL A 84 -10.64 41.19 -27.44
N SER A 85 -10.80 40.85 -28.73
CA SER A 85 -11.00 39.48 -29.20
C SER A 85 -9.79 38.59 -28.93
N GLY A 86 -8.57 39.15 -29.03
CA GLY A 86 -7.33 38.47 -28.64
C GLY A 86 -7.26 38.19 -27.13
N CYS A 87 -7.63 39.17 -26.30
CA CYS A 87 -7.69 39.01 -24.84
C CYS A 87 -8.74 37.97 -24.40
N ILE A 88 -9.91 37.94 -25.04
CA ILE A 88 -10.93 36.91 -24.73
C ILE A 88 -10.43 35.52 -25.12
N ARG A 89 -9.77 35.38 -26.28
CA ARG A 89 -9.17 34.12 -26.71
C ARG A 89 -8.05 33.65 -25.76
N TYR A 90 -7.24 34.58 -25.26
CA TYR A 90 -6.25 34.34 -24.21
C TYR A 90 -6.88 33.73 -22.96
N LEU A 91 -7.88 34.44 -22.41
CA LEU A 91 -8.55 34.02 -21.18
C LEU A 91 -9.21 32.65 -21.35
N MET A 92 -9.83 32.38 -22.50
CA MET A 92 -10.41 31.07 -22.81
C MET A 92 -9.36 29.96 -22.90
N HIS A 93 -8.22 30.23 -23.55
CA HIS A 93 -7.14 29.25 -23.66
C HIS A 93 -6.53 28.93 -22.28
N VAL A 94 -6.20 29.96 -21.51
CA VAL A 94 -5.67 29.80 -20.14
C VAL A 94 -6.68 29.13 -19.21
N ALA A 95 -7.96 29.48 -19.32
CA ALA A 95 -9.00 28.83 -18.52
C ALA A 95 -9.11 27.34 -18.86
N ARG A 96 -9.03 26.97 -20.14
CA ARG A 96 -9.03 25.57 -20.58
C ARG A 96 -7.81 24.82 -20.07
N GLN A 97 -6.61 25.38 -20.26
CA GLN A 97 -5.37 24.76 -19.77
C GLN A 97 -5.40 24.55 -18.25
N LYS A 98 -5.91 25.53 -17.49
CA LYS A 98 -6.11 25.39 -16.04
C LYS A 98 -7.16 24.34 -15.69
N ALA A 99 -8.27 24.27 -16.43
CA ALA A 99 -9.29 23.26 -16.22
C ALA A 99 -8.72 21.85 -16.45
N ASP A 100 -7.96 21.65 -17.53
CA ASP A 100 -7.31 20.37 -17.86
C ASP A 100 -6.27 20.00 -16.76
N ALA A 101 -5.50 20.97 -16.25
CA ALA A 101 -4.59 20.77 -15.13
C ALA A 101 -5.31 20.39 -13.82
N PHE A 102 -6.46 21.01 -13.53
CA PHE A 102 -7.27 20.63 -12.36
C PHE A 102 -7.90 19.25 -12.52
N GLU A 103 -8.35 18.89 -13.72
CA GLU A 103 -8.92 17.57 -14.00
C GLU A 103 -7.88 16.46 -13.82
N THR A 104 -6.68 16.66 -14.36
CA THR A 104 -5.56 15.71 -14.22
C THR A 104 -5.13 15.55 -12.76
N ASP A 105 -4.96 16.64 -12.01
CA ASP A 105 -4.63 16.59 -10.58
C ASP A 105 -5.77 15.97 -9.74
N ALA A 106 -7.03 16.30 -10.02
CA ALA A 106 -8.17 15.67 -9.35
C ALA A 106 -8.24 14.17 -9.64
N ARG A 107 -7.96 13.77 -10.88
CA ARG A 107 -7.89 12.37 -11.28
C ARG A 107 -6.78 11.64 -10.54
N GLU A 108 -5.57 12.19 -10.53
CA GLU A 108 -4.43 11.60 -9.82
C GLU A 108 -4.73 11.44 -8.33
N ARG A 109 -5.27 12.48 -7.68
CA ARG A 109 -5.67 12.43 -6.27
C ARG A 109 -6.76 11.36 -6.03
N SER A 110 -7.71 11.22 -6.95
CA SER A 110 -8.75 10.18 -6.84
C SER A 110 -8.17 8.77 -6.95
N GLU A 111 -7.24 8.54 -7.89
CA GLU A 111 -6.56 7.27 -8.09
C GLU A 111 -5.70 6.92 -6.85
N GLN A 112 -5.00 7.89 -6.29
CA GLN A 112 -4.25 7.71 -5.03
C GLN A 112 -5.17 7.37 -3.85
N MET A 113 -6.33 8.01 -3.73
CA MET A 113 -7.31 7.71 -2.68
C MET A 113 -7.90 6.32 -2.83
N LEU A 114 -8.24 5.91 -4.05
CA LEU A 114 -8.74 4.56 -4.34
C LEU A 114 -7.69 3.50 -3.98
N LYS A 115 -6.44 3.69 -4.40
CA LYS A 115 -5.35 2.77 -4.05
C LYS A 115 -5.17 2.62 -2.55
N ARG A 116 -5.20 3.73 -1.80
CA ARG A 116 -5.14 3.70 -0.32
C ARG A 116 -6.34 2.97 0.28
N ALA A 117 -7.54 3.19 -0.24
CA ALA A 117 -8.74 2.50 0.23
C ALA A 117 -8.66 0.98 -0.04
N GLU A 118 -8.16 0.58 -1.21
CA GLU A 118 -7.93 -0.82 -1.55
C GLU A 118 -6.86 -1.47 -0.66
N ASP A 119 -5.76 -0.77 -0.36
CA ASP A 119 -4.72 -1.27 0.53
C ASP A 119 -5.27 -1.49 1.95
N VAL A 120 -6.06 -0.53 2.46
CA VAL A 120 -6.74 -0.66 3.77
C VAL A 120 -7.74 -1.81 3.77
N ALA A 121 -8.54 -1.96 2.71
CA ALA A 121 -9.50 -3.06 2.60
C ALA A 121 -8.79 -4.43 2.56
N ARG A 122 -7.65 -4.53 1.85
CA ARG A 122 -6.82 -5.74 1.84
C ARG A 122 -6.27 -6.06 3.23
N GLN A 123 -5.77 -5.06 3.96
CA GLN A 123 -5.30 -5.24 5.33
C GLN A 123 -6.43 -5.70 6.26
N GLN A 124 -7.61 -5.10 6.15
CA GLN A 124 -8.78 -5.49 6.94
C GLN A 124 -9.22 -6.92 6.63
N ALA A 125 -9.19 -7.35 5.37
CA ALA A 125 -9.54 -8.72 5.00
C ALA A 125 -8.61 -9.76 5.64
N VAL A 126 -7.30 -9.48 5.66
CA VAL A 126 -6.32 -10.36 6.33
C VAL A 126 -6.57 -10.43 7.84
N LEU A 127 -6.80 -9.28 8.49
CA LEU A 127 -7.07 -9.24 9.93
C LEU A 127 -8.38 -9.98 10.30
N LEU A 128 -9.39 -9.92 9.43
CA LEU A 128 -10.64 -10.65 9.62
C LEU A 128 -10.41 -12.17 9.50
N ASP A 129 -9.66 -12.62 8.49
CA ASP A 129 -9.32 -14.04 8.33
C ASP A 129 -8.51 -14.57 9.54
N GLU A 130 -7.53 -13.81 10.02
CA GLU A 130 -6.76 -14.16 11.23
C GLU A 130 -7.67 -14.25 12.47
N ALA A 131 -8.60 -13.31 12.64
CA ALA A 131 -9.55 -13.33 13.75
C ALA A 131 -10.52 -14.52 13.65
N GLU A 132 -11.00 -14.84 12.44
CA GLU A 132 -11.84 -16.01 12.19
C GLU A 132 -11.09 -17.30 12.54
N GLN A 133 -9.83 -17.44 12.13
CA GLN A 133 -9.01 -18.61 12.45
C GLN A 133 -8.77 -18.76 13.97
N GLU A 134 -8.47 -17.67 14.67
CA GLU A 134 -8.28 -17.70 16.13
C GLU A 134 -9.58 -18.03 16.88
N THR A 135 -10.72 -17.51 16.43
CA THR A 135 -12.01 -17.84 17.05
C THR A 135 -12.40 -19.30 16.83
N GLN A 136 -12.17 -19.84 15.62
CA GLN A 136 -12.35 -21.27 15.33
C GLN A 136 -11.45 -22.15 16.19
N ARG A 137 -10.18 -21.77 16.34
CA ARG A 137 -9.24 -22.46 17.21
C ARG A 137 -9.73 -22.51 18.66
N ARG A 138 -10.12 -21.35 19.21
CA ARG A 138 -10.64 -21.28 20.59
C ARG A 138 -11.92 -22.07 20.77
N LEU A 139 -12.80 -22.07 19.77
CA LEU A 139 -14.02 -22.88 19.79
C LEU A 139 -13.68 -24.38 19.82
N ALA A 140 -12.76 -24.84 18.97
CA ALA A 140 -12.31 -26.22 18.97
C ALA A 140 -11.67 -26.64 20.31
N GLU A 141 -10.82 -25.79 20.89
CA GLU A 141 -10.21 -26.01 22.21
C GLU A 141 -11.25 -26.02 23.34
N ALA A 142 -12.29 -25.18 23.26
CA ALA A 142 -13.40 -25.17 24.21
C ALA A 142 -14.28 -26.42 24.08
N GLU A 143 -14.59 -26.84 22.85
CA GLU A 143 -15.33 -28.08 22.58
C GLU A 143 -14.59 -29.32 23.10
N GLN A 144 -13.27 -29.40 22.89
CA GLN A 144 -12.46 -30.50 23.38
C GLN A 144 -12.46 -30.56 24.91
N ARG A 145 -12.34 -29.40 25.58
CA ARG A 145 -12.44 -29.31 27.05
C ARG A 145 -13.82 -29.72 27.55
N ALA A 146 -14.89 -29.27 26.88
CA ALA A 146 -16.26 -29.63 27.23
C ALA A 146 -16.49 -31.15 27.10
N ARG A 147 -16.01 -31.77 26.01
CA ARG A 147 -16.07 -33.24 25.83
C ARG A 147 -15.33 -33.97 26.95
N GLY A 148 -14.12 -33.52 27.30
CA GLY A 148 -13.36 -34.11 28.41
C GLY A 148 -14.08 -34.03 29.77
N ILE A 149 -14.71 -32.90 30.08
CA ILE A 149 -15.51 -32.75 31.31
C ILE A 149 -16.71 -33.69 31.32
N VAL A 150 -17.42 -33.81 30.18
CA VAL A 150 -18.57 -34.73 30.07
C VAL A 150 -18.11 -36.19 30.20
N GLU A 151 -17.00 -36.57 29.57
CA GLU A 151 -16.41 -37.90 29.71
C GLU A 151 -16.02 -38.21 31.17
N GLN A 152 -15.39 -37.26 31.86
CA GLN A 152 -15.06 -37.39 33.28
C GLN A 152 -16.32 -37.53 34.15
N ALA A 153 -17.29 -36.64 33.99
CA ALA A 153 -18.54 -36.67 34.75
C ALA A 153 -19.33 -37.96 34.51
N THR A 154 -19.36 -38.46 33.27
CA THR A 154 -20.01 -39.76 32.95
C THR A 154 -19.24 -40.94 33.52
N ALA A 155 -17.91 -40.89 33.57
CA ALA A 155 -17.09 -41.92 34.22
C ALA A 155 -17.29 -41.93 35.76
N GLU A 156 -17.29 -40.76 36.40
CA GLU A 156 -17.58 -40.61 37.83
C GLU A 156 -18.99 -41.09 38.18
N ALA A 157 -20.00 -40.72 37.38
CA ALA A 157 -21.37 -41.20 37.56
C ALA A 157 -21.46 -42.73 37.46
N ARG A 158 -20.77 -43.34 36.48
CA ARG A 158 -20.70 -44.81 36.37
C ARG A 158 -19.99 -45.45 37.56
N ALA A 159 -18.91 -44.84 38.06
CA ALA A 159 -18.18 -45.34 39.22
C ALA A 159 -19.03 -45.29 40.50
N LEU A 160 -19.79 -44.21 40.71
CA LEU A 160 -20.74 -44.09 41.82
C LEU A 160 -21.84 -45.16 41.74
N LEU A 161 -22.41 -45.37 40.54
CA LEU A 161 -23.42 -46.41 40.30
C LEU A 161 -22.87 -47.82 40.56
N ALA A 162 -21.65 -48.12 40.13
CA ALA A 162 -20.99 -49.40 40.40
C ALA A 162 -20.71 -49.60 41.90
N GLY A 163 -20.25 -48.56 42.61
CA GLY A 163 -20.03 -48.60 44.06
C GLY A 163 -21.32 -48.78 44.87
N HIS A 164 -22.47 -48.36 44.34
CA HIS A 164 -23.78 -48.58 44.98
C HIS A 164 -24.28 -50.02 44.85
N LEU A 165 -23.90 -50.74 43.79
CA LEU A 165 -24.25 -52.15 43.59
C LEU A 165 -23.43 -53.11 44.48
N ASP A 166 -22.31 -52.66 45.04
CA ASP A 166 -21.44 -53.44 45.94
C ASP A 166 -21.82 -53.33 47.43
N VAL A 167 -22.85 -52.54 47.77
CA VAL A 167 -23.42 -52.47 49.13
C VAL A 167 -24.66 -53.37 49.18
N PRO A 168 -24.63 -54.55 49.84
CA PRO A 168 -25.82 -55.38 49.98
C PRO A 168 -26.84 -54.68 50.87
N ASP A 169 -28.05 -54.52 50.33
CA ASP A 169 -29.35 -54.55 51.02
C ASP A 169 -29.34 -54.27 52.53
N ARG A 170 -29.18 -52.99 52.92
CA ARG A 170 -29.48 -52.55 54.30
C ARG A 170 -30.81 -51.80 54.41
N TRP A 171 -31.43 -51.42 53.29
CA TRP A 171 -32.57 -50.48 53.28
C TRP A 171 -33.89 -51.08 52.77
N THR A 172 -33.98 -52.38 52.51
CA THR A 172 -35.25 -53.05 52.18
C THR A 172 -36.02 -53.57 53.40
N ALA A 173 -35.56 -53.24 54.61
CA ALA A 173 -36.33 -53.42 55.84
C ALA A 173 -36.62 -52.05 56.45
N GLU A 174 -37.90 -51.72 56.57
CA GLU A 174 -38.46 -50.56 57.29
C GLU A 174 -38.47 -49.22 56.53
N THR A 175 -39.50 -49.00 55.72
CA THR A 175 -40.31 -47.75 55.75
C THR A 175 -41.54 -47.85 54.83
N GLU A 176 -42.65 -48.36 55.38
CA GLU A 176 -43.95 -47.68 55.19
C GLU A 176 -44.01 -46.61 56.28
N PRO A 177 -44.30 -45.34 55.93
CA PRO A 177 -45.67 -44.91 56.17
C PRO A 177 -46.23 -43.90 55.14
N ASP A 178 -47.48 -44.14 54.80
CA ASP A 178 -48.61 -43.21 54.65
C ASP A 178 -48.27 -41.69 54.72
N LEU A 179 -48.26 -41.02 53.56
CA LEU A 179 -48.34 -39.56 53.47
C LEU A 179 -49.29 -39.14 52.33
N PRO A 180 -50.18 -38.15 52.58
CA PRO A 180 -51.25 -37.77 51.66
C PRO A 180 -50.75 -36.89 50.51
N LEU A 181 -51.29 -37.15 49.31
CA LEU A 181 -51.07 -36.38 48.08
C LEU A 181 -51.37 -34.88 48.26
N PRO A 182 -50.50 -33.95 47.80
CA PRO A 182 -50.83 -32.54 47.77
C PRO A 182 -51.85 -32.25 46.65
N ARG A 183 -52.94 -31.56 47.02
CA ARG A 183 -53.91 -30.99 46.08
C ARG A 183 -53.23 -29.87 45.28
N ILE A 184 -53.18 -30.04 43.96
CA ILE A 184 -52.81 -28.98 43.03
C ILE A 184 -53.97 -27.98 42.97
N THR A 185 -53.81 -26.81 43.60
CA THR A 185 -54.69 -25.66 43.37
C THR A 185 -54.16 -24.87 42.19
N SER A 186 -54.85 -24.99 41.04
CA SER A 186 -54.63 -24.16 39.86
C SER A 186 -55.05 -22.71 40.15
N GLY A 187 -54.09 -21.82 40.40
CA GLY A 187 -54.27 -20.37 40.36
C GLY A 187 -53.68 -19.80 39.07
N PRO A 188 -54.26 -18.73 38.48
CA PRO A 188 -53.76 -18.16 37.23
C PRO A 188 -52.41 -17.47 37.45
N LEU A 189 -51.45 -17.73 36.56
CA LEU A 189 -50.14 -17.09 36.53
C LEU A 189 -50.26 -15.58 36.19
N PRO A 190 -49.51 -14.69 36.85
CA PRO A 190 -49.43 -13.30 36.43
C PRO A 190 -48.68 -13.21 35.09
N VAL A 191 -49.32 -12.59 34.10
CA VAL A 191 -48.71 -12.23 32.82
C VAL A 191 -47.66 -11.15 33.07
N VAL A 192 -46.39 -11.49 32.86
CA VAL A 192 -45.28 -10.53 32.80
C VAL A 192 -45.41 -9.78 31.47
N GLN A 193 -45.77 -8.49 31.52
CA GLN A 193 -45.75 -7.62 30.35
C GLN A 193 -44.29 -7.28 29.98
N PRO A 194 -43.91 -7.30 28.69
CA PRO A 194 -42.58 -6.89 28.27
C PRO A 194 -42.41 -5.37 28.45
N VAL A 195 -41.34 -4.99 29.15
CA VAL A 195 -40.87 -3.60 29.27
C VAL A 195 -40.47 -3.11 27.88
N VAL A 196 -41.24 -2.17 27.35
CA VAL A 196 -40.84 -1.36 26.19
C VAL A 196 -39.79 -0.35 26.68
N GLN A 197 -38.53 -0.53 26.26
CA GLN A 197 -37.50 0.49 26.40
C GLN A 197 -37.78 1.63 25.40
N PRO A 198 -37.82 2.91 25.83
CA PRO A 198 -37.92 4.02 24.90
C PRO A 198 -36.58 4.24 24.18
N ASP A 199 -36.71 4.36 22.87
CA ASP A 199 -35.70 4.69 21.87
C ASP A 199 -34.92 5.96 22.27
N ALA A 200 -33.65 5.78 22.63
CA ALA A 200 -32.73 6.88 22.90
C ALA A 200 -32.26 7.47 21.57
N GLY A 201 -32.78 8.66 21.27
CA GLY A 201 -32.58 9.38 20.02
C GLY A 201 -31.13 9.46 19.55
N ARG A 202 -30.91 9.02 18.30
CA ARG A 202 -29.75 9.39 17.48
C ARG A 202 -29.81 10.88 17.17
N GLN A 203 -29.07 11.67 17.94
CA GLN A 203 -28.67 13.02 17.54
C GLN A 203 -27.70 12.92 16.36
N ARG A 204 -28.01 13.62 15.27
CA ARG A 204 -27.10 13.82 14.12
C ARG A 204 -25.99 14.79 14.54
N PRO A 205 -24.72 14.55 14.14
CA PRO A 205 -23.71 15.58 14.24
C PRO A 205 -23.91 16.63 13.13
N THR A 206 -24.20 17.86 13.53
CA THR A 206 -23.94 19.08 12.75
C THR A 206 -22.44 19.34 12.77
N SER A 207 -21.79 19.21 11.60
CA SER A 207 -20.46 19.77 11.38
C SER A 207 -20.59 21.12 10.68
N ALA A 208 -19.99 22.12 11.31
CA ALA A 208 -19.60 23.40 10.71
C ALA A 208 -18.24 23.24 10.00
#